data_AF-A0A916E7X6-F1
#
_entry.id   AF-A0A916E7X6-F1
#
_cell.length_a   1.000
_cell.length_b   1.000
_cell.length_c   1.000
_cell.angle_alpha   90.00
_cell.angle_beta   90.00
_cell.angle_gamma   90.00
#
_symmetry.space_group_name_H-M   'P 1'
#
loop_
_entity.id
_entity.type
_entity.pdbx_description
1 polymer ?
#
loop_
_entity_poly.entity_id
_entity_poly.type
_entity_poly.pdbx_seq_one_letter_code
_entity_poly.pdbx_strand_id
1 'polypeptide(L)'
;MEDDTIFFAIIPISVNDIHNSPSKSSKVRVFQIMTNMLGPQKAKVDGGFGEGTDLLKEMNKIPLFMTELPEEENDTLAALQSLIYDGPPEEVAENFKNQGNECFKVGKSQYKDAINYYTKALETDCKDDKIIEACLTNRAAVNLELENYRKVLIDCSKALKLNPKNIKAYYRSVKALYALDRIEEAIDCCEHGLAIQPNNLALQNEKEKCLKKKEVLDKKRKEKEEREHKERESEEELKRAIKERNIRMEYSSSKAQTSLRSVRLDKQTNNLIWPVFFLYPEYKESDFIESFNEESTFLDHLEVMFEQHAPWDNEKKYIPSQLLIYFEYNLPTPVVGGSDAVPTTKLVKVGKNCTLKEVLSHPKYVIKDGIPNFIILLEKSKFKEEFLAKFK
;
A
#
# COMPACT_ATOMS: atom_id res chain seq x y z
N MET A 1 -11.74 5.08 -5.98
CA MET A 1 -12.13 3.65 -5.96
C MET A 1 -10.83 2.87 -5.97
N GLU A 2 -10.31 2.28 -4.90
CA GLU A 2 -10.70 2.15 -3.49
C GLU A 2 -9.37 2.12 -2.72
N ASP A 3 -9.29 2.87 -1.63
CA ASP A 3 -8.19 2.88 -0.67
C ASP A 3 -8.49 1.87 0.43
N ASP A 4 -7.66 0.84 0.61
CA ASP A 4 -7.68 -0.03 1.79
C ASP A 4 -6.42 0.21 2.62
N THR A 5 -6.49 1.22 3.48
CA THR A 5 -5.50 1.50 4.54
C THR A 5 -5.94 0.78 5.82
N ILE A 6 -5.32 -0.37 6.12
CA ILE A 6 -5.50 -1.04 7.41
C ILE A 6 -4.42 -0.56 8.38
N PHE A 7 -4.84 0.25 9.35
CA PHE A 7 -4.10 0.56 10.57
C PHE A 7 -4.00 -0.70 11.45
N PHE A 8 -2.79 -1.14 11.79
CA PHE A 8 -2.58 -2.05 12.91
C PHE A 8 -1.85 -1.32 14.04
N ALA A 9 -2.59 -1.14 15.13
CA ALA A 9 -2.08 -0.70 16.42
C ALA A 9 -1.09 -1.73 16.98
N ILE A 10 0.06 -1.24 17.43
CA ILE A 10 1.06 -2.00 18.17
C ILE A 10 0.59 -2.08 19.62
N ILE A 11 0.31 -3.29 20.11
CA ILE A 11 0.21 -3.59 21.54
C ILE A 11 1.42 -4.44 21.91
N PRO A 12 2.24 -4.07 22.91
CA PRO A 12 3.36 -4.88 23.35
C PRO A 12 2.87 -5.93 24.33
N ILE A 13 3.09 -7.21 24.05
CA ILE A 13 2.92 -8.27 25.06
C ILE A 13 4.30 -8.69 25.53
N SER A 14 4.52 -8.35 26.80
CA SER A 14 5.68 -8.69 27.62
C SER A 14 5.74 -10.19 27.88
N VAL A 15 6.97 -10.68 27.98
CA VAL A 15 7.33 -12.05 28.34
C VAL A 15 7.10 -12.23 29.82
N ASN A 16 6.09 -13.02 30.20
CA ASN A 16 6.07 -13.87 31.39
C ASN A 16 4.72 -14.60 31.48
N ASP A 17 4.74 -15.92 31.25
CA ASP A 17 4.14 -16.94 32.13
C ASP A 17 4.17 -18.30 31.42
N ILE A 18 5.28 -19.00 31.65
CA ILE A 18 5.41 -20.44 31.43
C ILE A 18 4.80 -21.11 32.66
N HIS A 19 3.67 -21.81 32.50
CA HIS A 19 3.36 -23.12 33.10
C HIS A 19 1.86 -23.44 32.98
N ASN A 20 1.50 -24.30 32.02
CA ASN A 20 0.80 -25.58 32.23
C ASN A 20 0.21 -26.09 30.91
N SER A 21 0.51 -27.35 30.60
CA SER A 21 -0.15 -28.18 29.59
C SER A 21 -1.27 -29.01 30.26
N PRO A 22 -2.03 -29.89 29.58
CA PRO A 22 -2.28 -30.04 28.13
C PRO A 22 -3.79 -30.15 27.78
N SER A 23 -4.19 -29.86 26.53
CA SER A 23 -5.45 -30.41 25.99
C SER A 23 -5.30 -30.91 24.56
N LYS A 24 -5.51 -32.22 24.42
CA LYS A 24 -5.69 -32.99 23.18
C LYS A 24 -6.77 -32.34 22.30
N SER A 25 -6.43 -31.70 21.17
CA SER A 25 -7.38 -31.41 20.07
C SER A 25 -6.73 -30.62 18.91
N SER A 26 -5.59 -31.06 18.37
CA SER A 26 -5.03 -30.41 17.16
C SER A 26 -4.32 -31.33 16.17
N LYS A 27 -4.23 -32.64 16.43
CA LYS A 27 -3.54 -33.58 15.53
C LYS A 27 -4.37 -34.04 14.31
N VAL A 28 -5.67 -33.73 14.24
CA VAL A 28 -6.57 -34.34 13.24
C VAL A 28 -6.72 -33.53 11.95
N ARG A 29 -6.23 -32.28 11.85
CA ARG A 29 -6.50 -31.44 10.67
C ARG A 29 -5.38 -31.30 9.63
N VAL A 30 -4.22 -31.91 9.83
CA VAL A 30 -3.08 -31.80 8.88
C VAL A 30 -2.97 -33.03 7.97
N PHE A 31 -3.65 -34.14 8.28
CA PHE A 31 -3.46 -35.41 7.57
C PHE A 31 -4.29 -35.58 6.28
N GLN A 32 -5.28 -34.73 6.02
CA GLN A 32 -6.20 -34.92 4.87
C GLN A 32 -5.63 -34.48 3.51
N ILE A 33 -4.41 -33.93 3.43
CA ILE A 33 -3.87 -33.39 2.16
C ILE A 33 -2.78 -34.28 1.54
N MET A 34 -2.28 -35.31 2.23
CA MET A 34 -1.15 -36.12 1.73
C MET A 34 -1.54 -37.33 0.85
N THR A 35 -2.81 -37.69 0.70
CA THR A 35 -3.21 -38.91 -0.03
C THR A 35 -3.41 -38.75 -1.54
N ASN A 36 -3.26 -37.55 -2.09
CA ASN A 36 -3.16 -37.38 -3.54
C ASN A 36 -1.70 -37.08 -3.89
N MET A 37 -0.98 -38.03 -4.50
CA MET A 37 0.12 -37.82 -5.48
C MET A 37 1.21 -38.92 -5.50
N LEU A 38 0.84 -40.20 -5.43
CA LEU A 38 1.69 -41.27 -5.96
C LEU A 38 0.86 -42.22 -6.82
N GLY A 39 0.49 -41.75 -8.01
CA GLY A 39 0.00 -42.60 -9.09
C GLY A 39 0.97 -42.58 -10.26
N PRO A 40 1.35 -43.71 -10.86
CA PRO A 40 2.03 -43.71 -12.15
C PRO A 40 1.08 -43.13 -13.21
N GLN A 41 1.60 -42.24 -14.07
CA GLN A 41 0.86 -41.72 -15.22
C GLN A 41 0.41 -42.88 -16.12
N LYS A 42 -0.89 -42.93 -16.43
CA LYS A 42 -1.48 -43.94 -17.32
C LYS A 42 -0.80 -43.90 -18.70
N ALA A 43 0.04 -44.89 -18.98
CA ALA A 43 0.37 -45.27 -20.34
C ALA A 43 -0.81 -46.04 -20.93
N LYS A 44 -1.38 -45.53 -22.04
CA LYS A 44 -2.37 -46.27 -22.84
C LYS A 44 -1.69 -47.47 -23.49
N VAL A 45 -2.16 -48.67 -23.17
CA VAL A 45 -1.93 -49.86 -23.98
C VAL A 45 -3.30 -50.46 -24.28
N ASP A 46 -3.69 -50.37 -25.55
CA ASP A 46 -4.80 -51.13 -26.12
C ASP A 46 -4.40 -52.60 -26.17
N GLY A 47 -5.21 -53.49 -25.60
CA GLY A 47 -5.01 -54.94 -25.68
C GLY A 47 -5.76 -55.67 -24.58
N GLY A 48 -6.89 -56.28 -24.95
CA GLY A 48 -7.72 -57.03 -24.02
C GLY A 48 -7.06 -58.30 -23.51
N PHE A 49 -6.95 -58.43 -22.19
CA PHE A 49 -7.04 -59.68 -21.43
C PHE A 49 -7.53 -59.29 -20.02
N GLY A 50 -8.76 -59.71 -19.68
CA GLY A 50 -9.34 -59.47 -18.36
C GLY A 50 -8.71 -60.41 -17.35
N GLU A 51 -7.83 -59.88 -16.50
CA GLU A 51 -7.34 -60.48 -15.22
C GLU A 51 -6.28 -59.59 -14.52
N GLY A 52 -5.75 -58.54 -15.17
CA GLY A 52 -4.71 -57.67 -14.57
C GLY A 52 -5.20 -56.63 -13.54
N THR A 53 -6.50 -56.33 -13.49
CA THR A 53 -7.04 -55.30 -12.57
C THR A 53 -7.14 -55.76 -11.13
N ASP A 54 -7.32 -57.06 -10.88
CA ASP A 54 -7.36 -57.61 -9.53
C ASP A 54 -5.97 -57.79 -8.95
N LEU A 55 -4.98 -58.20 -9.73
CA LEU A 55 -3.58 -58.25 -9.29
C LEU A 55 -3.06 -56.88 -8.86
N LEU A 56 -3.38 -55.81 -9.60
CA LEU A 56 -3.02 -54.44 -9.21
C LEU A 56 -3.71 -53.99 -7.91
N LYS A 57 -4.97 -54.39 -7.71
CA LYS A 57 -5.69 -54.14 -6.45
C LYS A 57 -5.13 -54.96 -5.28
N GLU A 58 -4.74 -56.20 -5.51
CA GLU A 58 -4.12 -57.10 -4.53
C GLU A 58 -2.72 -56.60 -4.16
N MET A 59 -1.93 -56.17 -5.14
CA MET A 59 -0.62 -55.56 -4.93
C MET A 59 -0.74 -54.24 -4.16
N ASN A 60 -1.74 -53.41 -4.46
CA ASN A 60 -2.05 -52.21 -3.68
C ASN A 60 -2.51 -52.48 -2.24
N LYS A 61 -2.78 -53.74 -1.83
CA LYS A 61 -3.01 -54.10 -0.42
C LYS A 61 -1.72 -54.48 0.30
N ILE A 62 -0.63 -54.71 -0.42
CA ILE A 62 0.67 -55.02 0.16
C ILE A 62 1.33 -53.68 0.52
N PRO A 63 1.77 -53.46 1.78
CA PRO A 63 2.29 -52.16 2.21
C PRO A 63 3.47 -51.64 1.38
N LEU A 64 4.24 -52.54 0.78
CA LEU A 64 5.38 -52.23 -0.08
C LEU A 64 4.98 -51.60 -1.44
N PHE A 65 3.73 -51.78 -1.88
CA PHE A 65 3.24 -51.35 -3.20
C PHE A 65 1.97 -50.46 -3.12
N MET A 66 1.56 -50.04 -1.93
CA MET A 66 0.38 -49.17 -1.71
C MET A 66 0.56 -47.79 -2.37
N THR A 67 -0.36 -47.41 -3.25
CA THR A 67 -0.44 -46.06 -3.84
C THR A 67 -1.30 -45.09 -3.02
N GLU A 68 -2.20 -45.60 -2.18
CA GLU A 68 -3.09 -44.83 -1.31
C GLU A 68 -3.14 -45.46 0.10
N LEU A 69 -3.17 -44.64 1.15
CA LEU A 69 -3.26 -45.11 2.53
C LEU A 69 -4.72 -45.49 2.88
N PRO A 70 -4.97 -46.64 3.53
CA PRO A 70 -6.30 -47.02 4.02
C PRO A 70 -6.84 -46.00 5.05
N GLU A 71 -8.15 -45.74 5.05
CA GLU A 71 -8.81 -44.81 5.99
C GLU A 71 -8.93 -45.34 7.43
N GLU A 72 -8.69 -46.64 7.65
CA GLU A 72 -8.73 -47.28 8.96
C GLU A 72 -7.34 -47.23 9.64
N GLU A 73 -7.31 -46.88 10.94
CA GLU A 73 -6.09 -46.96 11.77
C GLU A 73 -5.60 -48.41 11.83
N ASN A 74 -4.58 -48.71 11.03
CA ASN A 74 -3.98 -50.03 10.98
C ASN A 74 -2.66 -50.03 11.76
N ASP A 75 -2.64 -50.73 12.89
CA ASP A 75 -1.46 -50.88 13.77
C ASP A 75 -0.22 -51.35 13.01
N THR A 76 -0.39 -52.15 11.95
CA THR A 76 0.73 -52.63 11.12
C THR A 76 1.34 -51.52 10.24
N LEU A 77 0.53 -50.56 9.78
CA LEU A 77 1.02 -49.40 9.04
C LEU A 77 1.74 -48.42 9.98
N ALA A 78 1.25 -48.25 11.21
CA ALA A 78 1.95 -47.48 12.23
C ALA A 78 3.30 -48.11 12.59
N ALA A 79 3.35 -49.44 12.73
CA ALA A 79 4.60 -50.18 12.92
C ALA A 79 5.58 -50.00 11.74
N LEU A 80 5.08 -50.08 10.49
CA LEU A 80 5.90 -49.86 9.29
C LEU A 80 6.39 -48.41 9.16
N GLN A 81 5.59 -47.42 9.55
CA GLN A 81 6.02 -46.02 9.58
C GLN A 81 7.08 -45.78 10.66
N SER A 82 7.03 -46.52 11.78
CA SER A 82 8.05 -46.43 12.83
C SER A 82 9.41 -46.96 12.38
N LEU A 83 9.44 -47.92 11.44
CA LEU A 83 10.70 -48.42 10.84
C LEU A 83 11.48 -47.33 10.10
N ILE A 84 10.83 -46.26 9.64
CA ILE A 84 11.49 -45.14 8.97
C ILE A 84 12.36 -44.34 9.96
N TYR A 85 12.03 -44.42 11.25
CA TYR A 85 12.76 -43.79 12.36
C TYR A 85 13.63 -44.80 13.14
N ASP A 86 13.75 -46.04 12.65
CA ASP A 86 14.53 -47.08 13.30
C ASP A 86 15.99 -46.99 12.86
N GLY A 87 16.87 -46.65 13.79
CA GLY A 87 18.30 -46.42 13.53
C GLY A 87 18.86 -45.25 14.35
N PRO A 88 20.19 -45.03 14.30
CA PRO A 88 20.81 -43.86 14.92
C PRO A 88 20.24 -42.56 14.29
N PRO A 89 19.96 -41.51 15.10
CA PRO A 89 19.34 -40.28 14.61
C PRO A 89 20.06 -39.64 13.41
N GLU A 90 21.38 -39.79 13.33
CA GLU A 90 22.21 -39.29 12.24
C GLU A 90 21.89 -39.98 10.89
N GLU A 91 21.70 -41.31 10.90
CA GLU A 91 21.38 -42.09 9.70
C GLU A 91 19.96 -41.80 9.23
N VAL A 92 19.02 -41.69 10.18
CA VAL A 92 17.62 -41.30 9.89
C VAL A 92 17.56 -39.91 9.27
N ALA A 93 18.30 -38.95 9.83
CA ALA A 93 18.41 -37.59 9.29
C ALA A 93 19.02 -37.58 7.88
N GLU A 94 20.06 -38.38 7.65
CA GLU A 94 20.70 -38.52 6.35
C GLU A 94 19.77 -39.14 5.30
N ASN A 95 18.98 -40.16 5.67
CA ASN A 95 17.98 -40.76 4.79
C ASN A 95 16.93 -39.73 4.37
N PHE A 96 16.34 -39.00 5.32
CA PHE A 96 15.38 -37.93 5.02
C PHE A 96 16.00 -36.80 4.18
N LYS A 97 17.25 -36.41 4.44
CA LYS A 97 18.00 -35.46 3.61
C LYS A 97 18.09 -35.96 2.16
N ASN A 98 18.41 -37.23 1.96
CA ASN A 98 18.54 -37.83 0.63
C ASN A 98 17.20 -37.90 -0.10
N GLN A 99 16.12 -38.29 0.58
CA GLN A 99 14.76 -38.24 0.03
C GLN A 99 14.36 -36.81 -0.40
N GLY A 100 14.66 -35.82 0.45
CA GLY A 100 14.44 -34.41 0.12
C GLY A 100 15.25 -33.95 -1.11
N ASN A 101 16.48 -34.44 -1.27
CA ASN A 101 17.33 -34.15 -2.44
C ASN A 101 16.73 -34.75 -3.73
N GLU A 102 16.21 -35.98 -3.68
CA GLU A 102 15.57 -36.61 -4.84
C GLU A 102 14.29 -35.85 -5.23
N CYS A 103 13.44 -35.48 -4.27
CA CYS A 103 12.28 -34.63 -4.53
C CYS A 103 12.67 -33.27 -5.12
N PHE A 104 13.77 -32.68 -4.66
CA PHE A 104 14.26 -31.41 -5.21
C PHE A 104 14.73 -31.55 -6.66
N LYS A 105 15.34 -32.67 -7.04
CA LYS A 105 15.75 -32.96 -8.43
C LYS A 105 14.55 -33.13 -9.36
N VAL A 106 13.45 -33.73 -8.89
CA VAL A 106 12.22 -33.89 -9.67
C VAL A 106 11.61 -32.53 -10.04
N GLY A 107 11.75 -31.52 -9.18
CA GLY A 107 11.38 -30.15 -9.46
C GLY A 107 10.08 -29.70 -8.81
N LYS A 108 9.43 -28.68 -9.40
CA LYS A 108 8.34 -27.91 -8.76
C LYS A 108 7.18 -28.75 -8.21
N SER A 109 6.86 -29.88 -8.84
CA SER A 109 5.79 -30.78 -8.40
C SER A 109 6.04 -31.39 -7.01
N GLN A 110 7.30 -31.55 -6.60
CA GLN A 110 7.69 -32.20 -5.36
C GLN A 110 8.41 -31.27 -4.36
N TYR A 111 8.38 -29.95 -4.58
CA TYR A 111 9.02 -28.99 -3.66
C TYR A 111 8.38 -28.97 -2.27
N LYS A 112 7.06 -29.20 -2.17
CA LYS A 112 6.40 -29.32 -0.86
C LYS A 112 6.90 -30.55 -0.10
N ASP A 113 7.06 -31.68 -0.79
CA ASP A 113 7.55 -32.93 -0.20
C ASP A 113 9.02 -32.81 0.17
N ALA A 114 9.84 -32.20 -0.67
CA ALA A 114 11.23 -31.88 -0.33
C ALA A 114 11.33 -31.08 0.98
N ILE A 115 10.50 -30.04 1.15
CA ILE A 115 10.46 -29.26 2.39
C ILE A 115 10.05 -30.14 3.59
N ASN A 116 9.06 -31.02 3.41
CA ASN A 116 8.62 -31.93 4.47
C ASN A 116 9.75 -32.89 4.87
N TYR A 117 10.45 -33.51 3.91
CA TYR A 117 11.56 -34.41 4.19
C TYR A 117 12.73 -33.70 4.88
N TYR A 118 13.14 -32.51 4.42
CA TYR A 118 14.16 -31.73 5.14
C TYR A 118 13.70 -31.32 6.54
N THR A 119 12.41 -31.05 6.73
CA THR A 119 11.87 -30.70 8.05
C THR A 119 11.89 -31.90 8.98
N LYS A 120 11.47 -33.09 8.51
CA LYS A 120 11.61 -34.35 9.26
C LYS A 120 13.06 -34.64 9.64
N ALA A 121 14.01 -34.41 8.72
CA ALA A 121 15.44 -34.55 9.01
C ALA A 121 15.89 -33.62 10.14
N LEU A 122 15.39 -32.38 10.18
CA LEU A 122 15.72 -31.38 11.20
C LEU A 122 14.99 -31.59 12.53
N GLU A 123 13.92 -32.38 12.54
CA GLU A 123 13.18 -32.80 13.74
C GLU A 123 13.77 -34.04 14.40
N THR A 124 14.75 -34.70 13.76
CA THR A 124 15.52 -35.76 14.41
C THR A 124 16.44 -35.18 15.49
N ASP A 125 16.77 -35.99 16.51
CA ASP A 125 17.78 -35.65 17.52
C ASP A 125 19.23 -35.76 16.99
N CYS A 126 19.43 -35.54 15.68
CA CYS A 126 20.73 -35.58 15.02
C CYS A 126 21.64 -34.46 15.55
N LYS A 127 22.87 -34.83 15.94
CA LYS A 127 23.87 -33.89 16.48
C LYS A 127 24.97 -33.54 15.48
N ASP A 128 24.90 -34.08 14.25
CA ASP A 128 25.87 -33.75 13.20
C ASP A 128 25.49 -32.42 12.55
N ASP A 129 26.22 -31.37 12.92
CA ASP A 129 26.08 -30.02 12.37
C ASP A 129 26.15 -29.98 10.84
N LYS A 130 26.91 -30.89 10.19
CA LYS A 130 27.01 -30.91 8.72
C LYS A 130 25.71 -31.37 8.08
N ILE A 131 25.05 -32.36 8.67
CA ILE A 131 23.75 -32.85 8.17
C ILE A 131 22.69 -31.77 8.37
N ILE A 132 22.65 -31.17 9.56
CA ILE A 132 21.71 -30.09 9.89
C ILE A 132 21.93 -28.88 8.97
N GLU A 133 23.17 -28.45 8.79
CA GLU A 133 23.55 -27.36 7.88
C GLU A 133 23.09 -27.63 6.43
N ALA A 134 23.33 -28.85 5.92
CA ALA A 134 22.92 -29.25 4.59
C ALA A 134 21.39 -29.23 4.44
N CYS A 135 20.65 -29.78 5.40
CA CYS A 135 19.18 -29.78 5.42
C CYS A 135 18.62 -28.34 5.43
N LEU A 136 19.15 -27.46 6.27
CA LEU A 136 18.74 -26.05 6.32
C LEU A 136 19.03 -25.33 4.99
N THR A 137 20.24 -25.54 4.45
CA THR A 137 20.70 -24.93 3.20
C THR A 137 19.89 -25.40 1.99
N ASN A 138 19.48 -26.68 1.97
CA ASN A 138 18.66 -27.25 0.89
C ASN A 138 17.20 -26.87 1.03
N ARG A 139 16.63 -26.88 2.25
CA ARG A 139 15.28 -26.36 2.51
C ARG A 139 15.16 -24.88 2.15
N ALA A 140 16.19 -24.09 2.42
CA ALA A 140 16.28 -22.70 1.97
C ALA A 140 16.29 -22.59 0.44
N ALA A 141 16.95 -23.51 -0.28
CA ALA A 141 16.93 -23.54 -1.73
C ALA A 141 15.51 -23.76 -2.27
N VAL A 142 14.80 -24.74 -1.72
CA VAL A 142 13.42 -25.03 -2.14
C VAL A 142 12.48 -23.87 -1.83
N ASN A 143 12.62 -23.27 -0.64
CA ASN A 143 11.84 -22.09 -0.28
C ASN A 143 12.15 -20.88 -1.17
N LEU A 144 13.37 -20.76 -1.69
CA LEU A 144 13.73 -19.69 -2.62
C LEU A 144 13.03 -19.87 -3.98
N GLU A 145 12.98 -21.11 -4.49
CA GLU A 145 12.25 -21.43 -5.73
C GLU A 145 10.73 -21.30 -5.58
N LEU A 146 10.21 -21.41 -4.35
CA LEU A 146 8.81 -21.16 -3.99
C LEU A 146 8.55 -19.70 -3.58
N GLU A 147 9.54 -18.81 -3.69
CA GLU A 147 9.43 -17.38 -3.34
C GLU A 147 9.06 -17.11 -1.86
N ASN A 148 9.28 -18.08 -0.98
CA ASN A 148 9.07 -17.96 0.46
C ASN A 148 10.26 -17.26 1.15
N TYR A 149 10.59 -16.03 0.72
CA TYR A 149 11.83 -15.34 1.07
C TYR A 149 12.10 -15.21 2.58
N ARG A 150 11.07 -14.97 3.40
CA ARG A 150 11.24 -14.90 4.87
C ARG A 150 11.71 -16.24 5.47
N LYS A 151 11.20 -17.37 4.96
CA LYS A 151 11.63 -18.71 5.40
C LYS A 151 13.07 -18.99 4.97
N VAL A 152 13.46 -18.56 3.77
CA VAL A 152 14.85 -18.64 3.29
C VAL A 152 15.80 -17.96 4.28
N LEU A 153 15.48 -16.75 4.74
CA LEU A 153 16.32 -16.02 5.69
C LEU A 153 16.43 -16.71 7.04
N ILE A 154 15.34 -17.29 7.54
CA ILE A 154 15.35 -18.06 8.80
C ILE A 154 16.27 -19.27 8.67
N ASP A 155 16.12 -20.05 7.60
CA ASP A 155 16.90 -21.26 7.37
C ASP A 155 18.38 -20.93 7.11
N CYS A 156 18.67 -19.91 6.31
CA CYS A 156 20.04 -19.48 6.06
C CYS A 156 20.70 -18.89 7.31
N SER A 157 19.97 -18.14 8.14
CA SER A 157 20.49 -17.64 9.41
C SER A 157 20.88 -18.79 10.35
N LYS A 158 20.03 -19.83 10.45
CA LYS A 158 20.37 -21.04 11.22
C LYS A 158 21.59 -21.76 10.63
N ALA A 159 21.66 -21.91 9.31
CA ALA A 159 22.80 -22.54 8.65
C ALA A 159 24.11 -21.76 8.88
N LEU A 160 24.07 -20.43 8.83
CA LEU A 160 25.23 -19.56 9.08
C LEU A 160 25.66 -19.53 10.55
N LYS A 161 24.75 -19.80 11.49
CA LYS A 161 25.11 -19.99 12.90
C LYS A 161 25.92 -21.28 13.12
N LEU A 162 25.60 -22.34 12.38
CA LEU A 162 26.33 -23.61 12.41
C LEU A 162 27.65 -23.50 11.65
N ASN A 163 27.59 -22.97 10.42
CA ASN A 163 28.75 -22.77 9.57
C ASN A 163 28.77 -21.36 8.98
N PRO A 164 29.50 -20.43 9.63
CA PRO A 164 29.64 -19.07 9.14
C PRO A 164 30.35 -18.95 7.78
N LYS A 165 30.95 -20.02 7.25
CA LYS A 165 31.65 -20.03 5.96
C LYS A 165 30.80 -20.54 4.80
N ASN A 166 29.51 -20.84 5.03
CA ASN A 166 28.63 -21.38 3.99
C ASN A 166 28.22 -20.30 2.97
N ILE A 167 28.97 -20.24 1.86
CA ILE A 167 28.72 -19.31 0.74
C ILE A 167 27.35 -19.51 0.09
N LYS A 168 26.81 -20.74 0.05
CA LYS A 168 25.48 -20.99 -0.53
C LYS A 168 24.37 -20.37 0.32
N ALA A 169 24.53 -20.33 1.64
CA ALA A 169 23.58 -19.67 2.54
C ALA A 169 23.62 -18.14 2.37
N TYR A 170 24.82 -17.54 2.22
CA TYR A 170 24.94 -16.12 1.86
C TYR A 170 24.26 -15.80 0.53
N TYR A 171 24.56 -16.55 -0.53
CA TYR A 171 23.98 -16.32 -1.85
C TYR A 171 22.44 -16.37 -1.86
N ARG A 172 21.85 -17.36 -1.17
CA ARG A 172 20.38 -17.46 -1.05
C ARG A 172 19.78 -16.36 -0.19
N SER A 173 20.48 -15.94 0.86
CA SER A 173 20.05 -14.81 1.71
C SER A 173 20.02 -13.51 0.91
N VAL A 174 21.05 -13.24 0.10
CA VAL A 174 21.11 -12.07 -0.78
C VAL A 174 19.93 -12.05 -1.75
N LYS A 175 19.66 -13.17 -2.44
CA LYS A 175 18.50 -13.27 -3.34
C LYS A 175 17.18 -13.00 -2.64
N ALA A 176 16.98 -13.56 -1.45
CA ALA A 176 15.78 -13.34 -0.66
C ALA A 176 15.65 -11.88 -0.16
N LEU A 177 16.75 -11.25 0.29
CA LEU A 177 16.77 -9.85 0.72
C LEU A 177 16.50 -8.90 -0.44
N TYR A 178 17.07 -9.17 -1.62
CA TYR A 178 16.83 -8.41 -2.83
C TYR A 178 15.35 -8.44 -3.27
N ALA A 179 14.72 -9.61 -3.16
CA ALA A 179 13.30 -9.79 -3.47
C ALA A 179 12.36 -9.14 -2.43
N LEU A 180 12.82 -8.99 -1.19
CA LEU A 180 12.09 -8.29 -0.11
C LEU A 180 12.36 -6.77 -0.09
N ASP A 181 13.03 -6.20 -1.09
CA ASP A 181 13.46 -4.80 -1.15
C ASP A 181 14.35 -4.35 0.02
N ARG A 182 14.98 -5.28 0.74
CA ARG A 182 15.93 -5.02 1.84
C ARG A 182 17.35 -4.91 1.30
N ILE A 183 17.59 -3.89 0.47
CA ILE A 183 18.79 -3.80 -0.38
C ILE A 183 20.07 -3.55 0.42
N GLU A 184 20.00 -2.77 1.49
CA GLU A 184 21.18 -2.51 2.35
C GLU A 184 21.69 -3.79 2.99
N GLU A 185 20.78 -4.57 3.60
CA GLU A 185 21.12 -5.87 4.19
C GLU A 185 21.61 -6.87 3.14
N ALA A 186 21.10 -6.81 1.91
CA ALA A 186 21.59 -7.65 0.81
C ALA A 186 23.04 -7.33 0.45
N ILE A 187 23.42 -6.04 0.43
CA ILE A 187 24.79 -5.60 0.17
C ILE A 187 25.71 -6.08 1.31
N ASP A 188 25.31 -5.87 2.56
CA ASP A 188 26.07 -6.33 3.73
C ASP A 188 26.28 -7.85 3.66
N CYS A 189 25.23 -8.60 3.32
CA CYS A 189 25.29 -10.05 3.17
C CYS A 189 26.25 -10.47 2.03
N CYS A 190 26.27 -9.74 0.91
CA CYS A 190 27.26 -9.94 -0.16
C CYS A 190 28.68 -9.69 0.33
N GLU A 191 28.91 -8.63 1.11
CA GLU A 191 30.24 -8.28 1.63
C GLU A 191 30.79 -9.34 2.57
N HIS A 192 29.97 -9.84 3.49
CA HIS A 192 30.35 -10.94 4.36
C HIS A 192 30.68 -12.21 3.56
N GLY A 193 29.85 -12.57 2.57
CA GLY A 193 30.11 -13.72 1.70
C GLY A 193 31.39 -13.57 0.87
N LEU A 194 31.65 -12.38 0.32
CA LEU A 194 32.86 -12.09 -0.45
C LEU A 194 34.12 -11.99 0.43
N ALA A 195 34.00 -11.63 1.71
CA ALA A 195 35.12 -11.70 2.64
C ALA A 195 35.60 -13.15 2.87
N ILE A 196 34.68 -14.12 2.78
CA ILE A 196 35.00 -15.55 2.89
C ILE A 196 35.51 -16.10 1.56
N GLN A 197 34.85 -15.78 0.44
CA GLN A 197 35.25 -16.19 -0.90
C GLN A 197 35.29 -14.99 -1.86
N PRO A 198 36.43 -14.28 -1.96
CA PRO A 198 36.54 -13.05 -2.77
C PRO A 198 36.26 -13.26 -4.25
N ASN A 199 36.63 -14.43 -4.79
CA ASN A 199 36.51 -14.76 -6.21
C ASN A 199 35.14 -15.39 -6.58
N ASN A 200 34.12 -15.26 -5.73
CA ASN A 200 32.79 -15.78 -6.02
C ASN A 200 32.03 -14.87 -7.00
N LEU A 201 32.04 -15.21 -8.28
CA LEU A 201 31.36 -14.45 -9.34
C LEU A 201 29.85 -14.28 -9.09
N ALA A 202 29.19 -15.29 -8.52
CA ALA A 202 27.75 -15.23 -8.28
C ALA A 202 27.40 -14.14 -7.24
N LEU A 203 28.16 -14.04 -6.14
CA LEU A 203 27.98 -12.99 -5.15
C LEU A 203 28.40 -11.61 -5.66
N GLN A 204 29.46 -11.51 -6.47
CA GLN A 204 29.86 -10.24 -7.08
C GLN A 204 28.75 -9.69 -7.99
N ASN A 205 28.16 -10.56 -8.84
CA ASN A 205 27.05 -10.18 -9.71
C ASN A 205 25.81 -9.74 -8.92
N GLU A 206 25.47 -10.43 -7.83
CA GLU A 206 24.34 -10.01 -6.98
C GLU A 206 24.65 -8.71 -6.22
N LYS A 207 25.90 -8.49 -5.78
CA LYS A 207 26.32 -7.21 -5.17
C LYS A 207 26.14 -6.05 -6.14
N GLU A 208 26.57 -6.21 -7.40
CA GLU A 208 26.42 -5.18 -8.43
C GLU A 208 24.93 -4.84 -8.67
N LYS A 209 24.06 -5.85 -8.76
CA LYS A 209 22.60 -5.65 -8.86
C LYS A 209 22.04 -4.88 -7.67
N CYS A 210 22.46 -5.23 -6.45
CA CYS A 210 22.02 -4.54 -5.24
C CYS A 210 22.48 -3.08 -5.22
N LEU A 211 23.73 -2.79 -5.61
CA LEU A 211 24.27 -1.43 -5.68
C LEU A 211 23.52 -0.57 -6.69
N LYS A 212 23.25 -1.09 -7.90
CA LYS A 212 22.43 -0.40 -8.90
C LYS A 212 21.03 -0.08 -8.38
N LYS A 213 20.39 -1.03 -7.70
CA LYS A 213 19.07 -0.83 -7.10
C LYS A 213 19.11 0.20 -5.97
N LYS A 214 20.16 0.19 -5.13
CA LYS A 214 20.37 1.19 -4.06
C LYS A 214 20.50 2.59 -4.63
N GLU A 215 21.29 2.79 -5.68
CA GLU A 215 21.45 4.10 -6.33
C GLU A 215 20.12 4.67 -6.83
N VAL A 216 19.29 3.83 -7.47
CA VAL A 216 17.95 4.23 -7.92
C VAL A 216 17.03 4.60 -6.75
N LEU A 217 17.05 3.83 -5.66
CA LEU A 217 16.25 4.12 -4.47
C LEU A 217 16.70 5.40 -3.76
N ASP A 218 18.01 5.61 -3.62
CA ASP A 218 18.59 6.80 -3.01
C ASP A 218 18.27 8.06 -3.84
N LYS A 219 18.33 7.97 -5.18
CA LYS A 219 17.91 9.06 -6.07
C LYS A 219 16.43 9.40 -5.89
N LYS A 220 15.55 8.40 -5.91
CA LYS A 220 14.10 8.61 -5.68
C LYS A 220 13.80 9.20 -4.30
N ARG A 221 14.54 8.78 -3.27
CA ARG A 221 14.41 9.32 -1.92
C ARG A 221 14.79 10.80 -1.88
N LYS A 222 15.93 11.18 -2.46
CA LYS A 222 16.37 12.58 -2.56
C LYS A 222 15.38 13.45 -3.32
N GLU A 223 14.91 12.99 -4.48
CA GLU A 223 13.89 13.71 -5.28
C GLU A 223 12.58 13.92 -4.49
N LYS A 224 12.17 12.91 -3.71
CA LYS A 224 11.00 13.00 -2.85
C LYS A 224 11.20 14.01 -1.71
N GLU A 225 12.35 13.96 -1.04
CA GLU A 225 12.71 14.88 0.06
C GLU A 225 12.80 16.34 -0.44
N GLU A 226 13.42 16.57 -1.60
CA GLU A 226 13.52 17.90 -2.22
C GLU A 226 12.14 18.46 -2.60
N ARG A 227 11.27 17.62 -3.19
CA ARG A 227 9.90 18.01 -3.52
C ARG A 227 9.09 18.37 -2.27
N GLU A 228 9.17 17.55 -1.22
CA GLU A 228 8.49 17.80 0.05
C GLU A 228 9.05 19.04 0.78
N HIS A 229 10.34 19.32 0.65
CA HIS A 229 10.93 20.57 1.15
C HIS A 229 10.37 21.78 0.41
N LYS A 230 10.38 21.76 -0.92
CA LYS A 230 9.87 22.84 -1.76
C LYS A 230 8.37 23.09 -1.55
N GLU A 231 7.58 22.02 -1.38
CA GLU A 231 6.16 22.10 -1.06
C GLU A 231 5.96 22.80 0.30
N ARG A 232 6.70 22.41 1.35
CA ARG A 232 6.64 23.06 2.66
C ARG A 232 7.02 24.54 2.62
N GLU A 233 8.12 24.87 1.95
CA GLU A 233 8.54 26.27 1.77
C GLU A 233 7.46 27.08 1.05
N SER A 234 6.87 26.55 -0.02
CA SER A 234 5.79 27.22 -0.75
C SER A 234 4.53 27.42 0.10
N GLU A 235 4.20 26.46 0.96
CA GLU A 235 3.04 26.55 1.85
C GLU A 235 3.27 27.60 2.95
N GLU A 236 4.48 27.68 3.51
CA GLU A 236 4.86 28.70 4.49
C GLU A 236 4.85 30.12 3.88
N GLU A 237 5.39 30.27 2.67
CA GLU A 237 5.32 31.52 1.90
C GLU A 237 3.87 31.94 1.63
N LEU A 238 3.03 31.00 1.19
CA LEU A 238 1.61 31.26 0.94
C LEU A 238 0.87 31.68 2.21
N LYS A 239 1.09 30.96 3.33
CA LYS A 239 0.49 31.31 4.63
C LYS A 239 0.92 32.71 5.09
N ARG A 240 2.19 33.08 4.87
CA ARG A 240 2.69 34.42 5.16
C ARG A 240 1.99 35.48 4.31
N ALA A 241 1.91 35.26 3.00
CA ALA A 241 1.27 36.18 2.06
C ALA A 241 -0.22 36.42 2.37
N ILE A 242 -0.96 35.37 2.76
CA ILE A 242 -2.36 35.46 3.19
C ILE A 242 -2.49 36.27 4.49
N LYS A 243 -1.60 36.02 5.46
CA LYS A 243 -1.59 36.73 6.75
C LYS A 243 -1.29 38.21 6.59
N GLU A 244 -0.33 38.58 5.74
CA GLU A 244 0.03 39.97 5.44
C GLU A 244 -1.13 40.76 4.83
N ARG A 245 -2.02 40.09 4.08
CA ARG A 245 -3.21 40.68 3.44
C ARG A 245 -4.44 40.72 4.35
N ASN A 246 -4.34 40.27 5.60
CA ASN A 246 -5.46 40.19 6.55
C ASN A 246 -6.67 39.38 6.02
N ILE A 247 -6.42 38.40 5.16
CA ILE A 247 -7.47 37.55 4.59
C ILE A 247 -7.93 36.55 5.65
N ARG A 248 -9.25 36.45 5.83
CA ARG A 248 -9.87 35.55 6.80
C ARG A 248 -10.44 34.33 6.11
N MET A 249 -10.10 33.15 6.63
CA MET A 249 -10.54 31.87 6.10
C MET A 249 -11.19 31.06 7.22
N GLU A 250 -12.30 30.40 6.89
CA GLU A 250 -13.03 29.49 7.77
C GLU A 250 -13.23 28.15 7.04
N TYR A 251 -12.95 27.04 7.73
CA TYR A 251 -13.09 25.71 7.17
C TYR A 251 -14.23 24.99 7.91
N SER A 252 -15.28 24.64 7.17
CA SER A 252 -16.48 23.99 7.73
C SER A 252 -16.23 22.53 8.12
N SER A 253 -15.17 21.91 7.59
CA SER A 253 -14.78 20.54 7.89
C SER A 253 -13.26 20.35 7.95
N SER A 254 -12.82 19.36 8.74
CA SER A 254 -11.41 18.95 8.81
C SER A 254 -10.84 18.43 7.47
N LYS A 255 -11.70 18.02 6.53
CA LYS A 255 -11.29 17.63 5.16
C LYS A 255 -11.03 18.84 4.22
N ALA A 256 -11.47 20.04 4.59
CA ALA A 256 -11.29 21.27 3.83
C ALA A 256 -9.95 21.98 4.07
N GLN A 257 -9.09 21.47 4.98
CA GLN A 257 -7.69 21.92 5.09
C GLN A 257 -6.89 21.68 3.79
N THR A 258 -7.38 20.79 2.92
CA THR A 258 -6.85 20.55 1.58
C THR A 258 -7.08 21.74 0.62
N SER A 259 -7.96 22.70 0.97
CA SER A 259 -8.35 23.81 0.10
C SER A 259 -7.36 24.97 0.04
N LEU A 260 -6.29 24.96 0.84
CA LEU A 260 -5.13 25.83 0.57
C LEU A 260 -4.38 25.43 -0.71
N ARG A 261 -4.62 24.23 -1.25
CA ARG A 261 -3.95 23.75 -2.48
C ARG A 261 -4.36 24.51 -3.74
N SER A 262 -5.50 25.18 -3.73
CA SER A 262 -6.05 25.79 -4.93
C SER A 262 -5.61 27.24 -5.14
N VAL A 263 -5.26 27.96 -4.08
CA VAL A 263 -4.63 29.29 -4.17
C VAL A 263 -3.12 29.15 -4.39
N ARG A 264 -2.57 29.97 -5.28
CA ARG A 264 -1.14 29.96 -5.63
C ARG A 264 -0.53 31.33 -5.39
N LEU A 265 0.72 31.38 -4.97
CA LEU A 265 1.51 32.60 -4.91
C LEU A 265 2.39 32.69 -6.16
N ASP A 266 2.20 33.73 -6.97
CA ASP A 266 3.13 34.05 -8.04
C ASP A 266 4.39 34.69 -7.45
N LYS A 267 5.52 34.00 -7.55
CA LYS A 267 6.80 34.45 -6.98
C LYS A 267 7.39 35.67 -7.69
N GLN A 268 6.99 35.95 -8.93
CA GLN A 268 7.54 37.09 -9.68
C GLN A 268 6.88 38.40 -9.27
N THR A 269 5.55 38.38 -9.17
CA THR A 269 4.74 39.57 -8.83
C THR A 269 4.45 39.67 -7.33
N ASN A 270 4.67 38.58 -6.58
CA ASN A 270 4.20 38.41 -5.20
C ASN A 270 2.67 38.49 -5.07
N ASN A 271 1.92 38.23 -6.15
CA ASN A 271 0.47 38.24 -6.15
C ASN A 271 -0.12 36.88 -5.81
N LEU A 272 -1.21 36.87 -5.05
CA LEU A 272 -2.03 35.68 -4.88
C LEU A 272 -2.94 35.48 -6.10
N ILE A 273 -2.99 34.23 -6.59
CA ILE A 273 -3.88 33.80 -7.65
C ILE A 273 -4.91 32.88 -7.01
N TRP A 274 -6.16 33.31 -7.03
CA TRP A 274 -7.26 32.62 -6.39
C TRP A 274 -8.14 31.90 -7.41
N PRO A 275 -8.61 30.69 -7.11
CA PRO A 275 -9.80 30.17 -7.75
C PRO A 275 -11.01 30.92 -7.20
N VAL A 276 -11.98 31.27 -8.04
CA VAL A 276 -13.14 32.08 -7.63
C VAL A 276 -14.41 31.53 -8.25
N PHE A 277 -15.49 31.47 -7.48
CA PHE A 277 -16.83 31.19 -7.98
C PHE A 277 -17.63 32.47 -8.21
N PHE A 278 -18.20 32.62 -9.39
CA PHE A 278 -19.31 33.53 -9.64
C PHE A 278 -20.61 32.75 -9.65
N LEU A 279 -21.56 33.17 -8.82
CA LEU A 279 -22.86 32.54 -8.66
C LEU A 279 -23.92 33.42 -9.31
N TYR A 280 -24.79 32.82 -10.13
CA TYR A 280 -25.89 33.48 -10.84
C TYR A 280 -27.23 32.92 -10.34
N PRO A 281 -27.77 33.40 -9.20
CA PRO A 281 -28.90 32.74 -8.54
C PRO A 281 -30.21 32.80 -9.34
N GLU A 282 -30.35 33.79 -10.23
CA GLU A 282 -31.52 33.97 -11.09
C GLU A 282 -31.70 32.78 -12.05
N TYR A 283 -30.59 32.24 -12.55
CA TYR A 283 -30.57 31.10 -13.48
C TYR A 283 -30.09 29.80 -12.80
N LYS A 284 -29.68 29.86 -11.52
CA LYS A 284 -29.07 28.75 -10.77
C LYS A 284 -27.80 28.20 -11.43
N GLU A 285 -27.06 29.09 -12.08
CA GLU A 285 -25.81 28.79 -12.76
C GLU A 285 -24.62 29.28 -11.94
N SER A 286 -23.43 28.77 -12.24
CA SER A 286 -22.19 29.23 -11.63
C SER A 286 -21.01 29.07 -12.60
N ASP A 287 -20.10 30.03 -12.57
CA ASP A 287 -18.81 29.93 -13.25
C ASP A 287 -17.68 29.72 -12.24
N PHE A 288 -16.73 28.86 -12.61
CA PHE A 288 -15.49 28.65 -11.87
C PHE A 288 -14.32 29.27 -12.61
N ILE A 289 -13.73 30.30 -12.01
CA ILE A 289 -12.54 30.97 -12.51
C ILE A 289 -11.34 30.28 -11.84
N GLU A 290 -10.55 29.52 -12.60
CA GLU A 290 -9.41 28.78 -12.05
C GLU A 290 -8.29 29.71 -11.55
N SER A 291 -8.09 30.86 -12.20
CA SER A 291 -6.96 31.76 -11.93
C SER A 291 -7.38 33.23 -12.00
N PHE A 292 -7.80 33.76 -10.85
CA PHE A 292 -8.10 35.17 -10.64
C PHE A 292 -6.91 35.83 -9.93
N ASN A 293 -6.18 36.71 -10.62
CA ASN A 293 -5.09 37.47 -10.02
C ASN A 293 -5.66 38.51 -9.04
N GLU A 294 -5.15 38.55 -7.82
CA GLU A 294 -5.72 39.42 -6.78
C GLU A 294 -5.70 40.92 -7.12
N GLU A 295 -4.80 41.37 -8.00
CA GLU A 295 -4.72 42.77 -8.47
C GLU A 295 -5.65 43.05 -9.67
N SER A 296 -6.25 42.02 -10.29
CA SER A 296 -7.25 42.20 -11.35
C SER A 296 -8.57 42.69 -10.78
N THR A 297 -9.28 43.53 -11.55
CA THR A 297 -10.61 43.99 -11.14
C THR A 297 -11.70 42.99 -11.52
N PHE A 298 -12.84 43.06 -10.85
CA PHE A 298 -13.99 42.24 -11.23
C PHE A 298 -14.53 42.62 -12.61
N LEU A 299 -14.45 43.92 -12.99
CA LEU A 299 -14.88 44.39 -14.30
C LEU A 299 -14.07 43.72 -15.41
N ASP A 300 -12.74 43.70 -15.30
CA ASP A 300 -11.86 43.09 -16.31
C ASP A 300 -12.23 41.61 -16.53
N HIS A 301 -12.48 40.87 -15.45
CA HIS A 301 -12.89 39.47 -15.55
C HIS A 301 -14.29 39.31 -16.15
N LEU A 302 -15.26 40.13 -15.74
CA LEU A 302 -16.61 40.07 -16.28
C LEU A 302 -16.64 40.44 -17.78
N GLU A 303 -15.81 41.37 -18.23
CA GLU A 303 -15.70 41.73 -19.65
C GLU A 303 -15.19 40.57 -20.49
N VAL A 304 -14.17 39.84 -20.02
CA VAL A 304 -13.66 38.65 -20.71
C VAL A 304 -14.67 37.50 -20.68
N MET A 305 -15.30 37.25 -19.52
CA MET A 305 -16.26 36.15 -19.37
C MET A 305 -17.51 36.31 -20.24
N PHE A 306 -18.00 37.56 -20.36
CA PHE A 306 -19.21 37.89 -21.13
C PHE A 306 -18.90 38.51 -22.49
N GLU A 307 -17.68 38.37 -23.01
CA GLU A 307 -17.33 38.76 -24.39
C GLU A 307 -18.21 37.99 -25.40
N GLN A 308 -18.41 36.70 -25.13
CA GLN A 308 -19.48 35.90 -25.73
C GLN A 308 -20.61 35.76 -24.73
N HIS A 309 -21.86 35.90 -25.18
CA HIS A 309 -23.00 35.77 -24.29
C HIS A 309 -23.05 34.39 -23.63
N ALA A 310 -23.46 34.34 -22.37
CA ALA A 310 -23.60 33.07 -21.68
C ALA A 310 -24.68 32.20 -22.37
N PRO A 311 -24.45 30.89 -22.58
CA PRO A 311 -25.42 30.01 -23.26
C PRO A 311 -26.80 29.96 -22.59
N TRP A 312 -26.84 30.16 -21.28
CA TRP A 312 -28.07 30.18 -20.47
C TRP A 312 -28.79 31.53 -20.48
N ASP A 313 -28.12 32.61 -20.93
CA ASP A 313 -28.69 33.95 -21.03
C ASP A 313 -29.34 34.18 -22.41
N ASN A 314 -30.47 33.52 -22.63
CA ASN A 314 -31.24 33.61 -23.88
C ASN A 314 -31.65 35.05 -24.24
N GLU A 315 -31.84 35.90 -23.22
CA GLU A 315 -32.29 37.29 -23.38
C GLU A 315 -31.13 38.28 -23.49
N LYS A 316 -29.88 37.80 -23.38
CA LYS A 316 -28.64 38.60 -23.47
C LYS A 316 -28.63 39.79 -22.51
N LYS A 317 -29.12 39.56 -21.28
CA LYS A 317 -29.25 40.58 -20.24
C LYS A 317 -27.96 40.75 -19.42
N TYR A 318 -27.09 39.75 -19.35
CA TYR A 318 -25.87 39.74 -18.53
C TYR A 318 -24.73 40.53 -19.20
N ILE A 319 -24.92 41.84 -19.28
CA ILE A 319 -23.91 42.79 -19.80
C ILE A 319 -23.08 43.31 -18.63
N PRO A 320 -21.73 43.31 -18.68
CA PRO A 320 -20.85 43.72 -17.57
C PRO A 320 -21.23 45.06 -16.91
N SER A 321 -21.68 46.04 -17.70
CA SER A 321 -22.12 47.36 -17.22
C SER A 321 -23.38 47.32 -16.34
N GLN A 322 -24.23 46.29 -16.47
CA GLN A 322 -25.48 46.10 -15.72
C GLN A 322 -25.39 45.07 -14.59
N LEU A 323 -24.29 44.34 -14.49
CA LEU A 323 -24.09 43.35 -13.41
C LEU A 323 -23.81 44.03 -12.07
N LEU A 324 -24.18 43.42 -10.97
CA LEU A 324 -23.88 43.87 -9.61
C LEU A 324 -23.26 42.69 -8.87
N ILE A 325 -22.19 42.96 -8.13
CA ILE A 325 -21.42 41.95 -7.41
C ILE A 325 -21.71 42.09 -5.93
N TYR A 326 -21.95 40.96 -5.27
CA TYR A 326 -22.20 40.88 -3.85
C TYR A 326 -21.37 39.76 -3.21
N PHE A 327 -21.08 39.90 -1.92
CA PHE A 327 -20.67 38.78 -1.08
C PHE A 327 -21.56 38.64 0.14
N GLU A 328 -21.57 37.44 0.70
CA GLU A 328 -22.26 37.12 1.95
C GLU A 328 -21.41 37.46 3.17
N TYR A 329 -22.03 38.11 4.16
CA TYR A 329 -21.48 38.35 5.48
C TYR A 329 -22.40 37.75 6.53
N ASN A 330 -21.92 36.78 7.28
CA ASN A 330 -22.67 36.21 8.41
C ASN A 330 -22.45 37.08 9.64
N LEU A 331 -23.54 37.56 10.23
CA LEU A 331 -23.46 38.26 11.50
C LEU A 331 -23.06 37.27 12.61
N PRO A 332 -22.24 37.68 13.59
CA PRO A 332 -21.98 36.86 14.77
C PRO A 332 -23.32 36.50 15.42
N THR A 333 -23.55 35.22 15.69
CA THR A 333 -24.76 34.76 16.38
C THR A 333 -24.89 35.48 17.74
N PRO A 334 -26.08 36.02 18.10
CA PRO A 334 -26.29 36.51 19.44
C PRO A 334 -26.21 35.34 20.43
N VAL A 335 -25.35 35.45 21.45
CA VAL A 335 -25.14 34.44 22.51
C VAL A 335 -26.31 34.41 23.52
N VAL A 336 -27.52 34.81 23.11
CA VAL A 336 -28.65 34.94 24.05
C VAL A 336 -29.57 33.73 23.94
N GLY A 337 -29.25 32.70 24.74
CA GLY A 337 -30.14 31.73 25.37
C GLY A 337 -31.53 31.46 24.75
N GLY A 338 -31.58 30.96 23.53
CA GLY A 338 -32.79 30.42 22.91
C GLY A 338 -32.42 29.53 21.72
N SER A 339 -33.05 28.37 21.62
CA SER A 339 -32.70 27.26 20.69
C SER A 339 -32.86 27.55 19.19
N ASP A 340 -33.19 28.78 18.79
CA ASP A 340 -33.51 29.15 17.40
C ASP A 340 -32.78 30.42 16.94
N ALA A 341 -31.48 30.50 17.18
CA ALA A 341 -30.65 31.58 16.59
C ALA A 341 -30.49 31.34 15.07
N VAL A 342 -31.42 31.87 14.27
CA VAL A 342 -31.32 31.87 12.81
C VAL A 342 -30.07 32.67 12.40
N PRO A 343 -29.13 32.07 11.65
CA PRO A 343 -27.98 32.81 11.11
C PRO A 343 -28.50 33.95 10.22
N THR A 344 -28.22 35.19 10.60
CA THR A 344 -28.60 36.35 9.79
C THR A 344 -27.44 36.68 8.85
N THR A 345 -27.52 36.14 7.64
CA THR A 345 -26.61 36.46 6.53
C THR A 345 -27.07 37.75 5.85
N LYS A 346 -26.14 38.68 5.64
CA LYS A 346 -26.36 39.92 4.91
C LYS A 346 -25.52 39.96 3.64
N LEU A 347 -26.01 40.66 2.62
CA LEU A 347 -25.28 40.87 1.38
C LEU A 347 -24.59 42.24 1.38
N VAL A 348 -23.31 42.25 1.02
CA VAL A 348 -22.52 43.48 0.86
C VAL A 348 -22.22 43.68 -0.61
N LYS A 349 -22.56 44.87 -1.13
CA LYS A 349 -22.29 45.23 -2.53
C LYS A 349 -20.80 45.54 -2.72
N VAL A 350 -20.22 45.01 -3.79
CA VAL A 350 -18.84 45.22 -4.22
C VAL A 350 -18.80 46.14 -5.45
N GLY A 351 -17.82 47.04 -5.52
CA GLY A 351 -17.57 47.86 -6.70
C GLY A 351 -16.93 47.03 -7.81
N LYS A 352 -17.35 47.21 -9.07
CA LYS A 352 -16.80 46.46 -10.21
C LYS A 352 -15.31 46.73 -10.45
N ASN A 353 -14.90 47.96 -10.16
CA ASN A 353 -13.52 48.41 -10.32
C ASN A 353 -12.66 48.06 -9.10
N CYS A 354 -13.23 47.44 -8.05
CA CYS A 354 -12.43 46.93 -6.95
C CYS A 354 -11.60 45.75 -7.42
N THR A 355 -10.41 45.60 -6.85
CA THR A 355 -9.60 44.40 -7.07
C THR A 355 -10.09 43.27 -6.17
N LEU A 356 -9.76 42.03 -6.52
CA LEU A 356 -10.08 40.90 -5.65
C LEU A 356 -9.39 41.05 -4.29
N LYS A 357 -8.13 41.53 -4.25
CA LYS A 357 -7.38 41.79 -3.03
C LYS A 357 -8.11 42.71 -2.06
N GLU A 358 -8.68 43.82 -2.56
CA GLU A 358 -9.46 44.76 -1.74
C GLU A 358 -10.66 44.09 -1.06
N VAL A 359 -11.35 43.20 -1.80
CA VAL A 359 -12.53 42.50 -1.30
C VAL A 359 -12.14 41.38 -0.33
N LEU A 360 -11.11 40.60 -0.63
CA LEU A 360 -10.62 39.54 0.24
C LEU A 360 -10.05 40.06 1.56
N SER A 361 -9.46 41.26 1.55
CA SER A 361 -8.94 41.94 2.73
C SER A 361 -10.04 42.63 3.55
N HIS A 362 -11.28 42.65 3.08
CA HIS A 362 -12.38 43.37 3.73
C HIS A 362 -12.76 42.73 5.07
N PRO A 363 -12.94 43.51 6.17
CA PRO A 363 -13.22 43.01 7.52
C PRO A 363 -14.60 42.37 7.70
N LYS A 364 -15.39 42.24 6.64
CA LYS A 364 -16.64 41.45 6.62
C LYS A 364 -16.58 40.24 5.69
N TYR A 365 -15.56 40.12 4.83
CA TYR A 365 -15.42 38.97 3.94
C TYR A 365 -14.66 37.84 4.65
N VAL A 366 -15.21 36.62 4.60
CA VAL A 366 -14.58 35.42 5.11
C VAL A 366 -14.68 34.36 4.02
N ILE A 367 -13.55 33.81 3.61
CA ILE A 367 -13.49 32.74 2.63
C ILE A 367 -13.89 31.45 3.32
N LYS A 368 -14.99 30.83 2.86
CA LYS A 368 -15.43 29.52 3.33
C LYS A 368 -14.80 28.42 2.49
N ASP A 369 -14.24 27.41 3.15
CA ASP A 369 -13.68 26.21 2.52
C ASP A 369 -12.60 26.50 1.46
N GLY A 370 -11.91 27.64 1.59
CA GLY A 370 -10.72 28.02 0.78
C GLY A 370 -10.99 28.58 -0.61
N ILE A 371 -12.24 28.73 -1.05
CA ILE A 371 -12.57 29.28 -2.37
C ILE A 371 -13.48 30.50 -2.22
N PRO A 372 -13.01 31.71 -2.57
CA PRO A 372 -13.85 32.89 -2.66
C PRO A 372 -15.04 32.68 -3.59
N ASN A 373 -16.22 33.10 -3.15
CA ASN A 373 -17.41 33.16 -3.99
C ASN A 373 -18.04 34.55 -3.97
N PHE A 374 -18.68 34.90 -5.09
CA PHE A 374 -19.37 36.16 -5.29
C PHE A 374 -20.68 35.93 -6.01
N ILE A 375 -21.71 36.66 -5.60
CA ILE A 375 -23.05 36.61 -6.16
C ILE A 375 -23.19 37.72 -7.20
N ILE A 376 -23.55 37.34 -8.41
CA ILE A 376 -23.74 38.25 -9.54
C ILE A 376 -25.23 38.40 -9.82
N LEU A 377 -25.74 39.64 -9.83
CA LEU A 377 -27.14 39.96 -10.07
C LEU A 377 -27.28 41.07 -11.11
N LEU A 378 -28.39 41.10 -11.85
CA LEU A 378 -28.70 42.20 -12.76
C LEU A 378 -29.23 43.44 -12.01
N GLU A 379 -28.73 44.62 -12.36
CA GLU A 379 -29.13 45.88 -11.74
C GLU A 379 -30.62 46.16 -11.89
N LYS A 380 -31.19 45.87 -13.06
CA LYS A 380 -32.61 46.10 -13.38
C LYS A 380 -33.41 44.80 -13.50
N SER A 381 -33.31 43.91 -12.52
CA SER A 381 -34.14 42.69 -12.45
C SER A 381 -35.10 42.69 -11.25
N LYS A 382 -36.32 42.19 -11.45
CA LYS A 382 -37.29 41.90 -10.37
C LYS A 382 -36.74 40.85 -9.41
N PHE A 383 -36.03 39.85 -9.96
CA PHE A 383 -35.39 38.80 -9.18
C PHE A 383 -34.40 39.38 -8.16
N LYS A 384 -33.62 40.39 -8.55
CA LYS A 384 -32.70 41.07 -7.62
C LYS A 384 -33.42 41.64 -6.40
N GLU A 385 -34.57 42.30 -6.59
CA GLU A 385 -35.33 42.89 -5.47
C GLU A 385 -35.87 41.81 -4.52
N GLU A 386 -36.45 40.75 -5.07
CA GLU A 386 -36.95 39.59 -4.32
C GLU A 386 -35.81 38.84 -3.61
N PHE A 387 -34.66 38.69 -4.28
CA PHE A 387 -33.48 38.02 -3.74
C PHE A 387 -32.90 38.82 -2.58
N LEU A 388 -32.64 40.13 -2.77
CA LEU A 388 -32.10 40.99 -1.71
C LEU A 388 -33.05 41.11 -0.52
N ALA A 389 -34.38 41.02 -0.71
CA ALA A 389 -35.35 41.03 0.39
C ALA A 389 -35.19 39.84 1.35
N LYS A 390 -34.63 38.71 0.90
CA LYS A 390 -34.35 37.54 1.75
C LYS A 390 -33.17 37.73 2.71
N PHE A 391 -32.33 38.74 2.47
CA PHE A 391 -31.08 39.02 3.20
C PHE A 391 -31.09 40.38 3.94
N LYS A 392 -32.27 41.01 4.09
CA LYS A 392 -32.43 42.32 4.74
C LYS A 392 -32.53 42.23 6.25
#